data_AF-A0A937A158-F1
#
_entry.id   AF-A0A937A158-F1
#
_cell.length_a   1.000
_cell.length_b   1.000
_cell.length_c   1.000
_cell.angle_alpha   90.00
_cell.angle_beta   90.00
_cell.angle_gamma   90.00
#
_symmetry.space_group_name_H-M   'P 1'
#
loop_
_entity.id
_entity.type
_entity.pdbx_description
1 polymer ?
#
loop_
_entity_poly.entity_id
_entity_poly.type
_entity_poly.pdbx_seq_one_letter_code
_entity_poly.pdbx_strand_id
1 'polypeptide(L)'
;MSRHNRHTPEELKNFIKLFDSISYRHSYYKVFDDFLDLFINGWSFNHKIDLPGIRKIYSQEERNTFGKLIYETIHILNSQIKEDTDFYDVFGTFYELNSLTNKHFAQFFTPLPICRFMAQILEPQSTELFSDPCCGSARFSLAANSVNIGMFHSLVDIDYTCAKMSALNLLLHGIDGIVICDDGLFPGRNFKGAFIVNRSLRYEKIPRIEYVEDVHLAYNYVRKRVGVSEKPISKTNNSVEDHSDIKDIIVNPVTKQFSLF
;
A
#
# COMPACT_ATOMS: atom_id res chain seq x y z
N MET A 1 -15.11 19.34 18.84
CA MET A 1 -15.22 20.46 17.87
C MET A 1 -15.01 19.88 16.48
N SER A 2 -15.95 20.06 15.56
CA SER A 2 -15.84 19.58 14.17
C SER A 2 -14.60 20.20 13.51
N ARG A 3 -13.64 19.34 13.13
CA ARG A 3 -12.38 19.70 12.45
C ARG A 3 -12.56 19.80 10.93
N HIS A 4 -13.75 20.15 10.43
CA HIS A 4 -13.97 20.21 8.98
C HIS A 4 -13.33 21.48 8.40
N ASN A 5 -12.15 21.30 7.80
CA ASN A 5 -11.47 22.31 6.99
C ASN A 5 -12.31 22.61 5.74
N ARG A 6 -12.30 23.88 5.29
CA ARG A 6 -13.02 24.35 4.08
C ARG A 6 -12.60 23.66 2.76
N HIS A 7 -11.62 22.75 2.81
CA HIS A 7 -11.03 22.05 1.68
C HIS A 7 -11.25 20.53 1.71
N THR A 8 -12.16 20.04 2.56
CA THR A 8 -12.49 18.61 2.59
C THR A 8 -13.22 18.23 1.30
N PRO A 9 -12.73 17.25 0.51
CA PRO A 9 -13.42 16.75 -0.67
C PRO A 9 -14.82 16.25 -0.33
N GLU A 10 -15.80 16.52 -1.19
CA GLU A 10 -17.22 16.24 -0.93
C GLU A 10 -17.45 14.75 -0.69
N GLU A 11 -16.83 13.93 -1.53
CA GLU A 11 -16.89 12.48 -1.53
C GLU A 11 -16.38 11.86 -0.22
N LEU A 12 -15.48 12.53 0.51
CA LEU A 12 -14.93 12.03 1.77
C LEU A 12 -15.74 12.41 3.00
N LYS A 13 -16.74 13.30 2.89
CA LYS A 13 -17.47 13.81 4.07
C LYS A 13 -18.13 12.71 4.88
N ASN A 14 -18.78 11.75 4.23
CA ASN A 14 -19.47 10.67 4.93
C ASN A 14 -18.46 9.67 5.54
N PHE A 15 -17.38 9.36 4.82
CA PHE A 15 -16.25 8.59 5.36
C PHE A 15 -15.70 9.23 6.64
N ILE A 16 -15.39 10.53 6.60
CA ILE A 16 -14.86 11.28 7.76
C ILE A 16 -15.87 11.28 8.90
N LYS A 17 -17.16 11.47 8.63
CA LYS A 17 -18.20 11.43 9.67
C LYS A 17 -18.24 10.07 10.39
N LEU A 18 -18.18 8.97 9.63
CA LEU A 18 -18.12 7.62 10.20
C LEU A 18 -16.82 7.42 10.99
N PHE A 19 -15.69 7.85 10.46
CA PHE A 19 -14.39 7.73 11.09
C PHE A 19 -14.32 8.50 12.41
N ASP A 20 -14.75 9.76 12.38
CA ASP A 20 -14.78 10.65 13.54
C ASP A 20 -15.61 10.04 14.67
N SER A 21 -16.72 9.35 14.35
CA SER A 21 -17.57 8.68 15.33
C SER A 21 -16.85 7.62 16.17
N ILE A 22 -15.85 6.94 15.60
CA ILE A 22 -14.99 5.99 16.32
C ILE A 22 -13.89 6.75 17.06
N SER A 23 -13.22 7.69 16.37
CA SER A 23 -12.04 8.38 16.89
C SER A 23 -12.28 9.30 18.09
N TYR A 24 -13.54 9.60 18.46
CA TYR A 24 -13.84 10.37 19.67
C TYR A 24 -13.28 9.74 20.95
N ARG A 25 -13.16 8.41 21.00
CA ARG A 25 -12.74 7.66 22.18
C ARG A 25 -11.37 7.00 22.04
N HIS A 26 -10.78 7.05 20.85
CA HIS A 26 -9.59 6.29 20.48
C HIS A 26 -8.58 7.18 19.77
N SER A 27 -7.30 6.79 19.75
CA SER A 27 -6.29 7.51 18.98
C SER A 27 -6.66 7.54 17.50
N TYR A 28 -6.77 8.75 16.92
CA TYR A 28 -7.13 8.95 15.52
C TYR A 28 -6.25 8.14 14.56
N TYR A 29 -4.94 8.11 14.81
CA TYR A 29 -4.00 7.32 14.00
C TYR A 29 -4.22 5.82 14.20
N LYS A 30 -4.46 5.37 15.43
CA LYS A 30 -4.67 3.94 15.70
C LYS A 30 -5.97 3.42 15.05
N VAL A 31 -7.04 4.22 15.07
CA VAL A 31 -8.28 3.88 14.36
C VAL A 31 -8.02 3.72 12.85
N PHE A 32 -7.19 4.58 12.26
CA PHE A 32 -6.85 4.49 10.84
C PHE A 32 -6.01 3.24 10.54
N ASP A 33 -4.98 3.00 11.33
CA ASP A 33 -4.13 1.81 11.22
C ASP A 33 -4.95 0.50 11.36
N ASP A 34 -5.82 0.42 12.36
CA ASP A 34 -6.71 -0.73 12.58
C ASP A 34 -7.74 -0.90 11.45
N PHE A 35 -8.25 0.21 10.90
CA PHE A 35 -9.12 0.17 9.73
C PHE A 35 -8.42 -0.47 8.53
N LEU A 36 -7.18 -0.06 8.23
CA LEU A 36 -6.42 -0.64 7.12
C LEU A 36 -6.14 -2.13 7.36
N ASP A 37 -5.76 -2.52 8.59
CA ASP A 37 -5.54 -3.92 8.95
C ASP A 37 -6.80 -4.78 8.78
N LEU A 38 -7.95 -4.29 9.25
CA LEU A 38 -9.23 -4.97 9.10
C LEU A 38 -9.64 -5.11 7.62
N PHE A 39 -9.37 -4.09 6.81
CA PHE A 39 -9.66 -4.12 5.38
C PHE A 39 -8.76 -5.14 4.67
N ILE A 40 -7.45 -5.13 4.92
CA ILE A 40 -6.51 -6.13 4.38
C ILE A 40 -6.91 -7.54 4.81
N ASN A 41 -7.24 -7.74 6.08
CA ASN A 41 -7.69 -9.03 6.61
C ASN A 41 -8.96 -9.55 5.90
N GLY A 42 -9.83 -8.66 5.41
CA GLY A 42 -11.00 -9.07 4.61
C GLY A 42 -10.63 -9.72 3.26
N TRP A 43 -9.44 -9.45 2.75
CA TRP A 43 -8.95 -9.90 1.44
C TRP A 43 -7.70 -10.78 1.52
N SER A 44 -7.29 -11.17 2.74
CA SER A 44 -6.09 -11.95 3.00
C SER A 44 -6.37 -13.09 3.96
N PHE A 45 -5.85 -14.27 3.63
CA PHE A 45 -6.03 -15.48 4.45
C PHE A 45 -4.92 -15.66 5.49
N ASN A 46 -3.81 -14.94 5.35
CA ASN A 46 -2.62 -15.09 6.18
C ASN A 46 -2.10 -13.76 6.74
N HIS A 47 -2.88 -12.69 6.66
CA HIS A 47 -2.54 -11.41 7.29
C HIS A 47 -2.37 -11.56 8.81
N LYS A 48 -1.29 -11.00 9.35
CA LYS A 48 -0.98 -11.08 10.78
C LYS A 48 -1.61 -9.88 11.48
N ILE A 49 -2.87 -10.01 11.86
CA ILE A 49 -3.62 -8.99 12.58
C ILE A 49 -3.95 -9.44 14.03
N ASP A 50 -3.81 -8.53 14.99
CA ASP A 50 -4.24 -8.77 16.38
C ASP A 50 -5.75 -8.54 16.55
N LEU A 51 -6.55 -9.45 15.99
CA LEU A 51 -8.01 -9.42 16.15
C LEU A 51 -8.47 -9.45 17.63
N PRO A 52 -7.87 -10.25 18.54
CA PRO A 52 -8.20 -10.20 19.96
C PRO A 52 -7.98 -8.80 20.58
N GLY A 53 -6.85 -8.15 20.27
CA GLY A 53 -6.56 -6.79 20.72
C GLY A 53 -7.59 -5.78 20.21
N ILE A 54 -7.91 -5.81 18.92
CA ILE A 54 -8.94 -4.95 18.31
C ILE A 54 -10.31 -5.17 18.99
N ARG A 55 -10.70 -6.43 19.23
CA ARG A 55 -11.98 -6.74 19.91
C ARG A 55 -12.04 -6.27 21.36
N LYS A 56 -10.90 -6.12 22.02
CA LYS A 56 -10.79 -5.59 23.38
C LYS A 56 -10.88 -4.06 23.42
N ILE A 57 -10.37 -3.39 22.39
CA ILE A 57 -10.34 -1.92 22.29
C ILE A 57 -11.69 -1.37 21.81
N TYR A 58 -12.28 -2.00 20.79
CA TYR A 58 -13.49 -1.50 20.12
C TYR A 58 -14.74 -2.30 20.48
N SER A 59 -15.80 -1.58 20.83
CA SER A 59 -17.14 -2.13 21.02
C SER A 59 -17.68 -2.80 19.74
N GLN A 60 -18.74 -3.59 19.87
CA GLN A 60 -19.38 -4.22 18.70
C GLN A 60 -19.92 -3.17 17.71
N GLU A 61 -20.45 -2.06 18.21
CA GLU A 61 -20.95 -0.97 17.35
C GLU A 61 -19.84 -0.29 16.56
N GLU A 62 -18.71 0.03 17.21
CA GLU A 62 -17.53 0.59 16.53
C GLU A 62 -16.98 -0.41 15.50
N ARG A 63 -16.94 -1.70 15.82
CA ARG A 63 -16.55 -2.76 14.89
C ARG A 63 -17.47 -2.86 13.67
N ASN A 64 -18.77 -2.68 13.85
CA ASN A 64 -19.72 -2.59 12.73
C ASN A 64 -19.48 -1.32 11.90
N THR A 65 -19.05 -0.22 12.52
CA THR A 65 -18.70 1.02 11.81
C THR A 65 -17.44 0.87 10.96
N PHE A 66 -16.45 0.06 11.35
CA PHE A 66 -15.34 -0.30 10.43
C PHE A 66 -15.84 -0.96 9.14
N GLY A 67 -16.83 -1.85 9.23
CA GLY A 67 -17.47 -2.43 8.04
C GLY A 67 -18.15 -1.37 7.16
N LYS A 68 -18.76 -0.35 7.77
CA LYS A 68 -19.34 0.79 7.03
C LYS A 68 -18.26 1.65 6.37
N LEU A 69 -17.09 1.83 7.01
CA LEU A 69 -15.96 2.53 6.41
C LEU A 69 -15.44 1.79 5.17
N ILE A 70 -15.33 0.46 5.23
CA ILE A 70 -14.94 -0.36 4.06
C ILE A 70 -15.96 -0.18 2.92
N TYR A 71 -17.25 -0.28 3.22
CA TYR A 71 -18.32 -0.04 2.25
C TYR A 71 -18.21 1.36 1.64
N GLU A 72 -18.00 2.38 2.48
CA GLU A 72 -17.89 3.76 2.03
C GLU A 72 -16.67 3.97 1.12
N THR A 73 -15.52 3.34 1.40
CA THR A 73 -14.37 3.37 0.50
C THR A 73 -14.72 2.83 -0.87
N ILE A 74 -15.40 1.68 -0.95
CA ILE A 74 -15.84 1.08 -2.21
C ILE A 74 -16.85 2.01 -2.91
N HIS A 75 -17.78 2.60 -2.17
CA HIS A 75 -18.76 3.54 -2.70
C HIS A 75 -18.11 4.78 -3.31
N ILE A 76 -17.12 5.37 -2.63
CA ILE A 76 -16.33 6.49 -3.15
C ILE A 76 -15.63 6.09 -4.44
N LEU A 77 -14.93 4.95 -4.47
CA LEU A 77 -14.24 4.49 -5.68
C LEU A 77 -15.20 4.29 -6.85
N ASN A 78 -16.35 3.65 -6.63
CA ASN A 78 -17.40 3.52 -7.65
C ASN A 78 -17.95 4.87 -8.14
N SER A 79 -17.93 5.90 -7.27
CA SER A 79 -18.32 7.26 -7.65
C SER A 79 -17.24 8.00 -8.45
N GLN A 80 -15.96 7.77 -8.15
CA GLN A 80 -14.82 8.52 -8.70
C GLN A 80 -14.22 7.88 -9.96
N ILE A 81 -14.32 6.56 -10.11
CA ILE A 81 -13.78 5.79 -11.23
C ILE A 81 -14.92 5.51 -12.20
N LYS A 82 -14.88 6.12 -13.41
CA LYS A 82 -15.90 5.95 -14.46
C LYS A 82 -15.38 5.16 -15.64
N GLU A 83 -14.13 5.39 -15.98
CA GLU A 83 -13.40 4.67 -17.02
C GLU A 83 -12.32 3.79 -16.40
N ASP A 84 -11.85 2.79 -17.14
CA ASP A 84 -10.75 1.91 -16.71
C ASP A 84 -9.43 2.68 -16.45
N THR A 85 -9.31 3.88 -17.03
CA THR A 85 -8.17 4.80 -16.86
C THR A 85 -8.37 5.82 -15.73
N ASP A 86 -9.49 5.78 -15.00
CA ASP A 86 -9.67 6.63 -13.83
C ASP A 86 -9.06 5.96 -12.58
N PHE A 87 -8.61 6.79 -11.65
CA PHE A 87 -8.15 6.31 -10.35
C PHE A 87 -8.37 7.37 -9.27
N TYR A 88 -8.52 6.91 -8.04
CA TYR A 88 -8.68 7.77 -6.88
C TYR A 88 -8.05 7.15 -5.63
N ASP A 89 -7.25 7.93 -4.92
CA ASP A 89 -6.57 7.50 -3.69
C ASP A 89 -7.37 7.96 -2.46
N VAL A 90 -8.31 7.15 -2.01
CA VAL A 90 -9.13 7.43 -0.81
C VAL A 90 -8.24 7.57 0.42
N PHE A 91 -7.30 6.64 0.60
CA PHE A 91 -6.51 6.52 1.82
C PHE A 91 -5.50 7.65 1.98
N GLY A 92 -4.73 7.94 0.94
CA GLY A 92 -3.76 9.03 0.98
C GLY A 92 -4.43 10.40 1.02
N THR A 93 -5.58 10.58 0.35
CA THR A 93 -6.34 11.83 0.45
C THR A 93 -6.86 12.04 1.87
N PHE A 94 -7.42 11.00 2.52
CA PHE A 94 -7.81 11.07 3.93
C PHE A 94 -6.61 11.33 4.86
N TYR A 95 -5.48 10.66 4.61
CA TYR A 95 -4.26 10.81 5.40
C TYR A 95 -3.73 12.27 5.37
N GLU A 96 -3.64 12.86 4.17
CA GLU A 96 -3.17 14.24 3.99
C GLU A 96 -4.10 15.28 4.60
N LEU A 97 -5.42 15.08 4.59
CA LEU A 97 -6.35 15.97 5.28
C LEU A 97 -6.06 16.06 6.78
N ASN A 98 -5.50 14.98 7.35
CA ASN A 98 -5.17 14.88 8.76
C ASN A 98 -3.72 15.25 9.09
N SER A 99 -2.82 15.35 8.10
CA SER A 99 -1.38 15.63 8.28
C SER A 99 -1.10 16.94 9.00
N LEU A 100 -1.88 17.98 8.69
CA LEU A 100 -1.73 19.31 9.28
C LEU A 100 -2.23 19.41 10.72
N THR A 101 -3.08 18.47 11.16
CA THR A 101 -3.72 18.52 12.49
C THR A 101 -3.24 17.45 13.44
N ASN A 102 -2.44 16.50 12.94
CA ASN A 102 -1.92 15.38 13.72
C ASN A 102 -0.49 15.03 13.30
N LYS A 103 0.45 15.19 14.22
CA LYS A 103 1.88 14.86 14.01
C LYS A 103 2.13 13.41 13.57
N HIS A 104 1.21 12.49 13.88
CA HIS A 104 1.32 11.09 13.46
C HIS A 104 1.00 10.91 11.96
N PHE A 105 0.41 11.91 11.31
CA PHE A 105 0.12 11.95 9.88
C PHE A 105 1.11 12.86 9.11
N ALA A 106 2.29 13.16 9.65
CA ALA A 106 3.18 14.22 9.15
C ALA A 106 3.85 13.98 7.78
N GLN A 107 3.51 12.89 7.08
CA GLN A 107 4.00 12.65 5.72
C GLN A 107 3.18 13.45 4.71
N PHE A 108 3.84 13.96 3.67
CA PHE A 108 3.20 14.59 2.52
C PHE A 108 3.33 13.66 1.33
N PHE A 109 2.25 13.45 0.60
CA PHE A 109 2.28 12.65 -0.62
C PHE A 109 2.42 13.55 -1.84
N THR A 110 2.88 12.98 -2.94
CA THR A 110 2.88 13.69 -4.21
C THR A 110 1.43 14.00 -4.61
N PRO A 111 1.09 15.25 -4.97
CA PRO A 111 -0.27 15.58 -5.39
C PRO A 111 -0.68 14.79 -6.64
N LEU A 112 -1.92 14.29 -6.67
CA LEU A 112 -2.45 13.50 -7.80
C LEU A 112 -2.22 14.13 -9.18
N PRO A 113 -2.41 15.46 -9.40
CA PRO A 113 -2.13 16.08 -10.69
C PRO A 113 -0.68 15.93 -11.15
N ILE A 114 0.28 15.94 -10.23
CA ILE A 114 1.71 15.78 -10.54
C ILE A 114 2.00 14.32 -10.91
N CYS A 115 1.43 13.36 -10.18
CA CYS A 115 1.56 11.94 -10.52
C CYS A 115 1.01 11.65 -11.93
N ARG A 116 -0.17 12.19 -12.26
CA ARG A 116 -0.77 12.06 -13.60
C ARG A 116 0.12 12.67 -14.68
N PHE A 117 0.58 13.90 -14.47
CA PHE A 117 1.44 14.59 -15.42
C PHE A 117 2.72 13.81 -15.71
N MET A 118 3.38 13.29 -14.67
CA MET A 118 4.60 12.49 -14.85
C MET A 118 4.33 11.17 -15.57
N ALA A 119 3.25 10.46 -15.24
CA ALA A 119 2.88 9.22 -15.91
C ALA A 119 2.57 9.44 -17.40
N GLN A 120 1.88 10.53 -17.74
CA GLN A 120 1.57 10.89 -19.13
C GLN A 120 2.81 11.27 -19.94
N ILE A 121 3.86 11.81 -19.31
CA ILE A 121 5.13 12.07 -20.01
C ILE A 121 5.91 10.79 -20.26
N LEU A 122 5.90 9.87 -19.30
CA LEU A 122 6.65 8.61 -19.39
C LEU A 122 5.99 7.61 -20.32
N GLU A 123 4.66 7.65 -20.46
CA GLU A 123 3.86 6.74 -21.29
C GLU A 123 4.23 5.26 -21.11
N PRO A 124 4.14 4.72 -19.88
CA PRO A 124 4.63 3.39 -19.58
C PRO A 124 3.89 2.31 -20.38
N GLN A 125 4.60 1.24 -20.71
CA GLN A 125 4.09 0.11 -21.49
C GLN A 125 3.75 -1.08 -20.59
N SER A 126 2.72 -1.86 -20.94
CA SER A 126 2.30 -3.02 -20.14
C SER A 126 3.35 -4.14 -20.02
N THR A 127 4.35 -4.15 -20.90
CA THR A 127 5.52 -5.05 -20.84
C THR A 127 6.60 -4.58 -19.86
N GLU A 128 6.50 -3.33 -19.39
CA GLU A 128 7.44 -2.75 -18.44
C GLU A 128 7.09 -3.11 -16.99
N LEU A 129 8.05 -2.83 -16.13
CA LEU A 129 7.98 -2.98 -14.70
C LEU A 129 7.91 -1.60 -14.05
N PHE A 130 7.01 -1.42 -13.09
CA PHE A 130 6.90 -0.18 -12.34
C PHE A 130 7.59 -0.31 -10.96
N SER A 131 8.58 0.55 -10.66
CA SER A 131 9.17 0.74 -9.32
C SER A 131 8.73 2.04 -8.70
N ASP A 132 8.45 1.99 -7.40
CA ASP A 132 8.58 3.15 -6.54
C ASP A 132 9.20 2.75 -5.18
N PRO A 133 10.43 3.19 -4.85
CA PRO A 133 11.11 2.81 -3.60
C PRO A 133 10.64 3.58 -2.36
N CYS A 134 9.72 4.54 -2.54
CA CYS A 134 9.17 5.40 -1.50
C CYS A 134 7.71 5.72 -1.81
N CYS A 135 6.92 4.66 -1.96
CA CYS A 135 5.64 4.72 -2.68
C CYS A 135 4.53 5.48 -1.96
N GLY A 136 4.62 5.72 -0.64
CA GLY A 136 3.57 6.38 0.13
C GLY A 136 2.25 5.60 0.03
N SER A 137 1.21 6.24 -0.51
CA SER A 137 -0.08 5.61 -0.83
C SER A 137 -0.17 5.03 -2.24
N ALA A 138 0.94 4.89 -2.97
CA ALA A 138 1.02 4.37 -4.34
C ALA A 138 0.41 5.27 -5.43
N ARG A 139 0.34 6.59 -5.23
CA ARG A 139 -0.23 7.51 -6.25
C ARG A 139 0.46 7.46 -7.61
N PHE A 140 1.79 7.30 -7.65
CA PHE A 140 2.50 7.11 -8.92
C PHE A 140 2.15 5.77 -9.58
N SER A 141 2.02 4.70 -8.79
CA SER A 141 1.56 3.40 -9.29
C SER A 141 0.17 3.48 -9.90
N LEU A 142 -0.78 4.14 -9.22
CA LEU A 142 -2.12 4.36 -9.74
C LEU A 142 -2.10 5.18 -11.04
N ALA A 143 -1.32 6.26 -11.07
CA ALA A 143 -1.16 7.10 -12.25
C ALA A 143 -0.53 6.36 -13.43
N ALA A 144 0.51 5.54 -13.20
CA ALA A 144 1.14 4.75 -14.24
C ALA A 144 0.17 3.71 -14.82
N ASN A 145 -0.56 2.98 -13.96
CA ASN A 145 -1.56 2.00 -14.41
C ASN A 145 -2.73 2.66 -15.15
N SER A 146 -3.05 3.92 -14.83
CA SER A 146 -4.09 4.69 -15.54
C SER A 146 -3.72 5.02 -17.00
N VAL A 147 -2.43 5.06 -17.31
CA VAL A 147 -1.94 5.25 -18.68
C VAL A 147 -1.90 3.93 -19.43
N ASN A 148 -1.43 2.86 -18.77
CA ASN A 148 -1.40 1.53 -19.37
C ASN A 148 -1.60 0.44 -18.32
N ILE A 149 -2.63 -0.37 -18.50
CA ILE A 149 -2.99 -1.43 -17.57
C ILE A 149 -2.16 -2.67 -17.84
N GLY A 150 -1.71 -3.33 -16.78
CA GLY A 150 -1.19 -4.69 -16.86
C GLY A 150 0.32 -4.84 -16.63
N MET A 151 1.00 -3.76 -16.26
CA MET A 151 2.33 -3.83 -15.68
C MET A 151 2.33 -4.62 -14.37
N PHE A 152 3.50 -5.12 -13.99
CA PHE A 152 3.77 -5.54 -12.61
C PHE A 152 4.32 -4.36 -11.81
N HIS A 153 3.79 -4.14 -10.61
CA HIS A 153 4.19 -3.02 -9.75
C HIS A 153 4.94 -3.52 -8.53
N SER A 154 6.15 -3.03 -8.30
CA SER A 154 6.94 -3.35 -7.11
C SER A 154 7.24 -2.09 -6.34
N LEU A 155 6.65 -1.98 -5.16
CA LEU A 155 6.63 -0.78 -4.35
C LEU A 155 7.33 -1.03 -3.01
N VAL A 156 8.07 -0.04 -2.52
CA VAL A 156 8.71 -0.08 -1.20
C VAL A 156 8.32 1.16 -0.40
N ASP A 157 8.09 1.01 0.89
CA ASP A 157 7.99 2.13 1.82
C ASP A 157 8.46 1.73 3.22
N ILE A 158 9.12 2.64 3.93
CA ILE A 158 9.62 2.38 5.29
C ILE A 158 8.50 2.44 6.35
N ASP A 159 7.40 3.14 6.03
CA ASP A 159 6.23 3.28 6.87
C ASP A 159 5.21 2.17 6.57
N TYR A 160 4.82 1.43 7.61
CA TYR A 160 3.94 0.28 7.45
C TYR A 160 2.50 0.68 7.13
N THR A 161 2.05 1.84 7.59
CA THR A 161 0.73 2.40 7.24
C THR A 161 0.71 2.79 5.77
N CYS A 162 1.77 3.39 5.24
CA CYS A 162 1.94 3.63 3.81
C CYS A 162 1.93 2.32 3.00
N ALA A 163 2.67 1.30 3.44
CA ALA A 163 2.65 -0.01 2.80
C ALA A 163 1.24 -0.63 2.77
N LYS A 164 0.46 -0.51 3.85
CA LYS A 164 -0.95 -0.98 3.90
C LYS A 164 -1.86 -0.19 2.95
N MET A 165 -1.76 1.13 2.94
CA MET A 165 -2.53 1.99 2.01
C MET A 165 -2.21 1.64 0.55
N SER A 166 -0.92 1.49 0.23
CA SER A 166 -0.45 1.07 -1.07
C SER A 166 -1.01 -0.30 -1.45
N ALA A 167 -0.93 -1.31 -0.58
CA ALA A 167 -1.46 -2.64 -0.85
C ALA A 167 -2.98 -2.62 -1.15
N LEU A 168 -3.76 -1.84 -0.39
CA LEU A 168 -5.20 -1.67 -0.64
C LEU A 168 -5.47 -0.88 -1.93
N ASN A 169 -4.67 0.14 -2.24
CA ASN A 169 -4.82 0.86 -3.51
C ASN A 169 -4.53 -0.04 -4.71
N LEU A 170 -3.50 -0.90 -4.64
CA LEU A 170 -3.23 -1.90 -5.68
C LEU A 170 -4.39 -2.89 -5.79
N LEU A 171 -4.90 -3.37 -4.66
CA LEU A 171 -6.00 -4.33 -4.59
C LEU A 171 -7.24 -3.80 -5.30
N LEU A 172 -7.68 -2.59 -4.91
CA LEU A 172 -8.93 -1.98 -5.33
C LEU A 172 -8.91 -1.46 -6.77
N HIS A 173 -7.72 -1.15 -7.31
CA HIS A 173 -7.55 -0.75 -8.71
C HIS A 173 -7.13 -1.91 -9.63
N GLY A 174 -7.16 -3.15 -9.14
CA GLY A 174 -6.89 -4.35 -9.96
C GLY A 174 -5.43 -4.50 -10.41
N ILE A 175 -4.49 -3.87 -9.70
CA ILE A 175 -3.07 -3.85 -10.05
C ILE A 175 -2.38 -5.11 -9.48
N ASP A 176 -1.65 -5.84 -10.34
CA ASP A 176 -0.78 -6.95 -9.95
C ASP A 176 0.56 -6.40 -9.46
N GLY A 177 0.92 -6.70 -8.22
CA GLY A 177 2.12 -6.14 -7.63
C GLY A 177 2.54 -6.73 -6.31
N ILE A 178 3.60 -6.15 -5.75
CA ILE A 178 4.08 -6.38 -4.39
C ILE A 178 4.38 -5.05 -3.73
N VAL A 179 3.97 -4.92 -2.47
CA VAL A 179 4.33 -3.79 -1.61
C VAL A 179 5.18 -4.31 -0.46
N ILE A 180 6.42 -3.85 -0.36
CA ILE A 180 7.40 -4.28 0.64
C ILE A 180 7.54 -3.16 1.67
N CYS A 181 7.32 -3.45 2.95
CA CYS A 181 7.64 -2.49 4.00
C CYS A 181 9.08 -2.68 4.45
N ASP A 182 9.98 -1.81 3.98
CA ASP A 182 11.42 -1.89 4.23
C ASP A 182 12.11 -0.55 3.97
N ASP A 183 13.40 -0.47 4.28
CA ASP A 183 14.26 0.66 3.94
C ASP A 183 14.65 0.61 2.44
N GLY A 184 14.09 1.52 1.64
CA GLY A 184 14.39 1.64 0.21
C GLY A 184 15.86 1.96 -0.11
N LEU A 185 16.64 2.48 0.84
CA LEU A 185 18.09 2.69 0.67
C LEU A 185 18.89 1.44 1.01
N PHE A 186 18.43 0.66 1.99
CA PHE A 186 19.12 -0.53 2.50
C PHE A 186 18.16 -1.71 2.65
N PRO A 187 17.86 -2.42 1.56
CA PRO A 187 16.98 -3.59 1.58
C PRO A 187 17.36 -4.64 2.62
N GLY A 188 16.34 -5.20 3.25
CA GLY A 188 16.41 -6.15 4.36
C GLY A 188 16.65 -5.52 5.72
N ARG A 189 17.09 -4.26 5.80
CA ARG A 189 17.51 -3.66 7.07
C ARG A 189 16.35 -3.36 8.02
N ASN A 190 15.16 -3.04 7.49
CA ASN A 190 14.01 -2.63 8.28
C ASN A 190 12.73 -3.31 7.75
N PHE A 191 12.85 -4.56 7.34
CA PHE A 191 11.75 -5.32 6.79
C PHE A 191 10.69 -5.59 7.86
N LYS A 192 9.44 -5.20 7.59
CA LYS A 192 8.27 -5.41 8.48
C LYS A 192 7.22 -6.35 7.89
N GLY A 193 7.48 -6.85 6.68
CA GLY A 193 6.55 -7.67 5.92
C GLY A 193 6.28 -7.10 4.52
N ALA A 194 5.71 -7.92 3.66
CA ALA A 194 5.29 -7.54 2.32
C ALA A 194 3.88 -8.05 2.00
N PHE A 195 3.25 -7.41 1.02
CA PHE A 195 1.92 -7.74 0.51
C PHE A 195 2.04 -8.04 -0.97
N ILE A 196 1.86 -9.30 -1.37
CA ILE A 196 1.67 -9.67 -2.79
C ILE A 196 0.20 -9.44 -3.10
N VAL A 197 -0.10 -8.65 -4.12
CA VAL A 197 -1.44 -8.18 -4.43
C VAL A 197 -1.84 -8.64 -5.82
N ASN A 198 -3.04 -9.22 -5.94
CA ASN A 198 -3.68 -9.58 -7.22
C ASN A 198 -2.89 -10.50 -8.16
N ARG A 199 -1.90 -11.25 -7.66
CA ARG A 199 -1.10 -12.22 -8.44
C ARG A 199 -1.94 -13.16 -9.31
N SER A 200 -3.06 -13.64 -8.77
CA SER A 200 -3.98 -14.56 -9.46
C SER A 200 -5.21 -13.88 -10.09
N LEU A 201 -5.35 -12.56 -9.98
CA LEU A 201 -6.57 -11.83 -10.38
C LEU A 201 -6.96 -12.12 -11.84
N ARG A 202 -5.98 -12.21 -12.74
CA ARG A 202 -6.21 -12.50 -14.16
C ARG A 202 -6.88 -13.86 -14.39
N TYR A 203 -6.58 -14.85 -13.55
CA TYR A 203 -7.03 -16.23 -13.68
C TYR A 203 -8.29 -16.50 -12.86
N GLU A 204 -8.27 -16.13 -11.58
CA GLU A 204 -9.33 -16.44 -10.62
C GLU A 204 -10.46 -15.40 -10.61
N LYS A 205 -10.21 -14.19 -11.14
CA LYS A 205 -11.14 -13.05 -11.11
C LYS A 205 -11.54 -12.61 -9.70
N ILE A 206 -10.78 -13.01 -8.68
CA ILE A 206 -10.98 -12.64 -7.29
C ILE A 206 -9.77 -11.83 -6.83
N PRO A 207 -9.96 -10.59 -6.38
CA PRO A 207 -8.86 -9.79 -5.84
C PRO A 207 -8.42 -10.36 -4.49
N ARG A 208 -7.12 -10.33 -4.21
CA ARG A 208 -6.53 -10.96 -3.03
C ARG A 208 -5.23 -10.28 -2.62
N ILE A 209 -4.99 -10.26 -1.30
CA ILE A 209 -3.69 -9.94 -0.71
C ILE A 209 -3.11 -11.20 -0.04
N GLU A 210 -1.85 -11.49 -0.33
CA GLU A 210 -1.05 -12.50 0.37
C GLU A 210 0.03 -11.78 1.19
N TYR A 211 0.01 -11.98 2.50
CA TYR A 211 1.04 -11.43 3.38
C TYR A 211 2.30 -12.32 3.36
N VAL A 212 3.47 -11.70 3.35
CA VAL A 212 4.76 -12.37 3.34
C VAL A 212 5.59 -11.85 4.51
N GLU A 213 5.89 -12.73 5.46
CA GLU A 213 6.65 -12.41 6.68
C GLU A 213 8.17 -12.60 6.53
N ASP A 214 8.60 -13.28 5.46
CA ASP A 214 10.01 -13.55 5.18
C ASP A 214 10.55 -12.60 4.11
N VAL A 215 11.62 -11.90 4.46
CA VAL A 215 12.26 -10.90 3.60
C VAL A 215 12.82 -11.51 2.31
N HIS A 216 13.43 -12.70 2.37
CA HIS A 216 14.00 -13.35 1.19
C HIS A 216 12.90 -13.82 0.24
N LEU A 217 11.76 -14.32 0.75
CA LEU A 217 10.60 -14.67 -0.07
C LEU A 217 10.01 -13.45 -0.78
N ALA A 218 9.88 -12.31 -0.09
CA ALA A 218 9.38 -11.08 -0.68
C ALA A 218 10.27 -10.61 -1.84
N TYR A 219 11.58 -10.53 -1.61
CA TYR A 219 12.52 -10.08 -2.63
C TYR A 219 12.78 -11.12 -3.75
N ASN A 220 12.72 -12.43 -3.46
CA ASN A 220 12.76 -13.46 -4.49
C ASN A 220 11.51 -13.43 -5.39
N TYR A 221 10.35 -13.08 -4.84
CA TYR A 221 9.16 -12.86 -5.67
C TYR A 221 9.40 -11.72 -6.68
N VAL A 222 9.99 -10.60 -6.26
CA VAL A 222 10.39 -9.52 -7.18
C VAL A 222 11.37 -10.06 -8.24
N ARG A 223 12.45 -10.75 -7.84
CA ARG A 223 13.44 -11.35 -8.78
C ARG A 223 12.78 -12.19 -9.85
N LYS A 224 11.91 -13.11 -9.43
CA LYS A 224 11.18 -14.00 -10.34
C LYS A 224 10.32 -13.22 -11.34
N ARG A 225 9.66 -12.14 -10.90
CA ARG A 225 8.82 -11.29 -11.75
C ARG A 225 9.61 -10.46 -12.75
N VAL A 226 10.86 -10.12 -12.44
CA VAL A 226 11.77 -9.38 -13.33
C VAL A 226 12.69 -10.29 -14.17
N GLY A 227 12.51 -11.61 -14.09
CA GLY A 227 13.32 -12.58 -14.85
C GLY A 227 14.72 -12.83 -14.29
N VAL A 228 14.99 -12.41 -13.05
CA VAL A 228 16.25 -12.65 -12.33
C VAL A 228 16.15 -13.96 -11.53
N SER A 229 17.24 -14.73 -11.48
CA SER A 229 17.28 -15.99 -10.72
C SER A 229 17.08 -15.75 -9.22
N GLU A 230 16.26 -16.60 -8.59
CA GLU A 230 16.04 -16.58 -7.16
C GLU A 230 17.34 -16.92 -6.41
N LYS A 231 17.51 -16.32 -5.23
CA LYS A 231 18.64 -16.64 -4.36
C LYS A 231 18.25 -17.69 -3.32
N PRO A 232 19.15 -18.63 -2.99
CA PRO A 232 18.88 -19.64 -1.98
C PRO A 232 18.66 -18.98 -0.62
N ILE A 233 17.62 -19.40 0.09
CA ILE A 233 17.30 -18.91 1.43
C ILE A 233 18.27 -19.60 2.40
N SER A 234 19.31 -18.90 2.84
CA SER A 234 20.22 -19.43 3.85
C SER A 234 19.54 -19.41 5.22
N LYS A 235 19.20 -20.60 5.74
CA LYS A 235 18.77 -20.76 7.14
C LYS A 235 19.96 -20.62 8.09
N THR A 236 20.56 -19.43 8.21
CA THR A 236 21.59 -19.20 9.23
C THR A 236 20.94 -18.72 10.52
N ASN A 237 20.70 -19.67 11.43
CA ASN A 237 20.55 -19.40 12.85
C ASN A 237 21.85 -18.76 13.36
N ASN A 238 21.93 -17.43 13.45
CA ASN A 238 22.65 -16.66 14.49
C ASN A 238 22.86 -15.18 14.09
N SER A 239 22.13 -14.30 14.77
CA SER A 239 22.49 -12.95 15.28
C SER A 239 23.11 -11.85 14.41
N VAL A 240 23.33 -12.01 13.10
CA VAL A 240 23.48 -10.87 12.17
C VAL A 240 22.88 -11.32 10.84
N GLU A 241 21.68 -10.85 10.50
CA GLU A 241 21.07 -11.14 9.20
C GLU A 241 21.89 -10.41 8.11
N ASP A 242 22.77 -11.15 7.45
CA ASP A 242 23.54 -10.65 6.31
C ASP A 242 22.65 -10.63 5.06
N HIS A 243 21.93 -9.52 4.87
CA HIS A 243 21.10 -9.26 3.69
C HIS A 243 21.91 -8.78 2.47
N SER A 244 23.22 -9.07 2.41
CA SER A 244 24.07 -8.70 1.26
C SER A 244 23.51 -9.25 -0.06
N ASP A 245 22.83 -10.38 -0.01
CA ASP A 245 22.20 -11.03 -1.16
C ASP A 245 20.99 -10.24 -1.71
N ILE A 246 20.28 -9.49 -0.86
CA ILE A 246 19.14 -8.64 -1.25
C ILE A 246 19.60 -7.39 -2.03
N LYS A 247 20.77 -6.84 -1.69
CA LYS A 247 21.31 -5.61 -2.27
C LYS A 247 21.48 -5.67 -3.80
N ASP A 248 21.71 -6.86 -4.36
CA ASP A 248 21.88 -7.05 -5.81
C ASP A 248 20.62 -6.79 -6.64
N ILE A 249 19.43 -6.73 -6.03
CA ILE A 249 18.20 -6.28 -6.74
C ILE A 249 18.30 -4.79 -7.02
N ILE A 250 18.87 -4.01 -6.09
CA ILE A 250 18.90 -2.55 -6.20
C ILE A 250 20.22 -2.07 -6.79
N VAL A 251 21.33 -2.80 -6.70
CA VAL A 251 22.62 -2.32 -7.23
C VAL A 251 23.12 -3.27 -8.29
N ASN A 252 23.23 -2.77 -9.53
CA ASN A 252 23.86 -3.52 -10.60
C ASN A 252 25.32 -3.82 -10.20
N PRO A 253 25.73 -5.11 -10.15
CA PRO A 253 27.03 -5.50 -9.60
C PRO A 253 28.21 -5.04 -10.46
N VAL A 254 27.96 -4.80 -11.76
CA VAL A 254 28.96 -4.36 -12.75
C VAL A 254 29.07 -2.83 -12.76
N THR A 255 27.95 -2.12 -12.81
CA THR A 255 27.96 -0.65 -12.93
C THR A 255 27.98 0.07 -11.59
N LYS A 256 27.74 -0.64 -10.47
CA LYS A 256 27.55 -0.08 -9.12
C LYS A 256 26.44 0.98 -9.05
N GLN A 257 25.61 1.10 -10.08
CA GLN A 257 24.46 1.98 -10.09
C GLN A 257 23.31 1.35 -9.34
N PHE A 258 22.54 2.19 -8.65
CA PHE A 258 21.26 1.78 -8.09
C PHE A 258 20.27 1.54 -9.26
N SER A 259 20.06 0.29 -9.64
CA SER A 259 18.91 -0.19 -10.41
C SER A 259 17.73 -0.20 -9.46
N LEU A 260 17.01 0.93 -9.39
CA LEU A 260 15.70 0.97 -8.76
C LEU A 260 14.69 0.10 -9.53
N PHE A 261 14.94 -0.03 -10.84
CA PHE A 261 14.86 -1.21 -11.70
C PHE A 261 15.79 -0.97 -12.89
#